data_AF-A0AAW0NB47-F1
#
_entry.id   AF-A0AAW0NB47-F1
#
_cell.length_a   1.000
_cell.length_b   1.000
_cell.length_c   1.000
_cell.angle_alpha   90.00
_cell.angle_beta   90.00
_cell.angle_gamma   90.00
#
_symmetry.space_group_name_H-M   'P 1'
#
loop_
_entity.id
_entity.type
_entity.pdbx_description
1 polymer ?
#
loop_
_entity_poly.entity_id
_entity_poly.type
_entity_poly.pdbx_seq_one_letter_code
_entity_poly.pdbx_strand_id
1 'polypeptide(L)'
;MVLVSSLPLASSVLQPAEKMNESCSFKSLLLVRTFPKDAAGLLGRDTVRALMYYALKVWSDIAPLNFHEVAGSDADIQIDFTKADHNDGYPFDGPGGTVAHAFFPGERFTAGDTHFDDDEAWTFRSPGKYFWRLTREKHLVSLRPAQVHRFWRGLPPNLDSVDAVYERPGDHKIVFFKGLKYWVFKDNIVEEGYPRPITDFGLPTDGVDAAFVWLHNDKTYFFKDNLFWRYDDHLRRMDLGYPKDSSLWKGLPPNLDDAMRWSDGEYS
;
A
#
# COMPACT_ATOMS: atom_id res chain seq x y z
N MET A 1 9.19 2.55 12.70
CA MET A 1 7.82 2.01 12.96
C MET A 1 7.06 2.23 11.68
N VAL A 2 6.67 1.16 10.97
CA VAL A 2 6.07 1.32 9.63
C VAL A 2 4.63 1.81 9.80
N LEU A 3 4.34 3.01 9.29
CA LEU A 3 2.98 3.48 9.10
C LEU A 3 2.43 2.79 7.88
N VAL A 4 1.50 1.87 8.08
CA VAL A 4 0.84 1.17 6.98
C VAL A 4 -0.50 1.84 6.74
N SER A 5 -0.58 2.58 5.63
CA SER A 5 -1.83 2.87 4.98
C SER A 5 -2.05 1.71 3.98
N SER A 6 -3.16 1.01 4.14
CA SER A 6 -3.62 -0.19 3.40
C SER A 6 -3.01 -1.57 3.76
N LEU A 7 -3.90 -2.36 4.37
CA LEU A 7 -4.06 -3.83 4.57
C LEU A 7 -2.87 -4.80 4.41
N PRO A 8 -2.71 -5.74 5.36
CA PRO A 8 -1.96 -6.99 5.17
C PRO A 8 -2.87 -8.03 4.52
N LEU A 9 -2.47 -8.59 3.38
CA LEU A 9 -3.04 -9.84 2.88
C LEU A 9 -1.92 -10.88 2.71
N ALA A 10 -2.07 -11.93 3.51
CA ALA A 10 -1.57 -13.28 3.34
C ALA A 10 -0.05 -13.50 3.22
N SER A 11 0.62 -13.60 4.37
CA SER A 11 1.76 -14.51 4.51
C SER A 11 1.22 -15.91 4.78
N SER A 12 0.93 -16.67 3.72
CA SER A 12 0.90 -18.15 3.69
C SER A 12 0.31 -18.68 2.38
N VAL A 13 0.97 -18.46 1.24
CA VAL A 13 0.60 -19.17 0.01
C VAL A 13 1.88 -19.66 -0.67
N LEU A 14 1.92 -20.98 -0.89
CA LEU A 14 2.92 -21.79 -1.57
C LEU A 14 4.13 -22.24 -0.71
N GLN A 15 4.16 -23.55 -0.43
CA GLN A 15 5.39 -24.28 -0.12
C GLN A 15 6.34 -24.27 -1.34
N PRO A 16 7.66 -24.45 -1.13
CA PRO A 16 8.67 -24.26 -2.17
C PRO A 16 8.52 -25.32 -3.26
N ALA A 17 8.40 -24.90 -4.51
CA ALA A 17 8.61 -25.78 -5.65
C ALA A 17 10.10 -26.11 -5.75
N GLU A 18 10.56 -27.12 -5.01
CA GLU A 18 11.87 -27.71 -5.25
C GLU A 18 11.88 -28.42 -6.60
N LYS A 19 12.78 -27.96 -7.47
CA LYS A 19 13.20 -28.50 -8.77
C LYS A 19 12.22 -28.35 -9.95
N MET A 20 12.17 -27.16 -10.57
CA MET A 20 11.76 -27.08 -11.99
C MET A 20 12.61 -26.04 -12.76
N ASN A 21 13.09 -26.47 -13.93
CA ASN A 21 14.04 -25.79 -14.83
C ASN A 21 13.62 -24.38 -15.27
N GLU A 22 14.65 -23.55 -15.53
CA GLU A 22 14.63 -22.14 -15.96
C GLU A 22 14.06 -21.86 -17.38
N SER A 23 12.97 -22.51 -17.83
CA SER A 23 12.45 -22.25 -19.19
C SER A 23 10.94 -22.21 -19.38
N CYS A 24 10.13 -22.33 -18.33
CA CYS A 24 8.67 -22.17 -18.44
C CYS A 24 8.18 -20.94 -17.71
N SER A 25 7.74 -19.94 -18.47
CA SER A 25 6.85 -18.92 -17.95
C SER A 25 5.44 -19.50 -17.88
N PHE A 26 4.85 -19.50 -16.69
CA PHE A 26 3.48 -19.92 -16.46
C PHE A 26 2.56 -18.70 -16.60
N LYS A 27 1.67 -18.76 -17.59
CA LYS A 27 0.62 -17.76 -17.76
C LYS A 27 -0.55 -18.16 -16.86
N SER A 28 -0.99 -17.25 -16.00
CA SER A 28 -2.19 -17.42 -15.17
C SER A 28 -3.19 -16.33 -15.52
N LEU A 29 -4.42 -16.74 -15.82
CA LEU A 29 -5.54 -15.87 -16.15
C LEU A 29 -6.30 -15.52 -14.88
N LEU A 30 -6.54 -14.23 -14.68
CA LEU A 30 -7.26 -13.70 -13.52
C LEU A 30 -8.56 -13.06 -13.96
N LEU A 31 -9.61 -13.16 -13.15
CA LEU A 31 -10.80 -12.31 -13.30
C LEU A 31 -11.27 -11.77 -11.95
N VAL A 32 -11.36 -10.44 -11.81
CA VAL A 32 -12.11 -9.81 -10.72
C VAL A 32 -13.59 -9.78 -11.11
N ARG A 33 -14.37 -10.69 -10.54
CA ARG A 33 -15.76 -10.94 -10.90
C ARG A 33 -16.71 -9.98 -10.19
N THR A 34 -16.51 -9.82 -8.90
CA THR A 34 -17.33 -8.95 -8.04
C THR A 34 -16.46 -7.93 -7.32
N PHE A 35 -17.10 -6.92 -6.73
CA PHE A 35 -16.44 -5.74 -6.14
C PHE A 35 -17.13 -5.38 -4.83
N PRO A 36 -16.41 -4.75 -3.86
CA PRO A 36 -16.99 -4.34 -2.59
C PRO A 36 -18.24 -3.49 -2.77
N LYS A 37 -19.36 -3.86 -2.13
CA LYS A 37 -20.63 -3.13 -2.26
C LYS A 37 -20.72 -1.93 -1.32
N ASP A 38 -20.18 -2.08 -0.11
CA ASP A 38 -20.34 -1.10 0.98
C ASP A 38 -19.13 -0.17 1.16
N ALA A 39 -18.19 -0.16 0.20
CA ALA A 39 -17.01 0.71 0.23
C ALA A 39 -17.29 2.20 -0.04
N ALA A 40 -18.48 2.71 0.32
CA ALA A 40 -18.89 4.13 0.29
C ALA A 40 -18.50 4.94 -0.98
N GLY A 41 -18.35 4.28 -2.13
CA GLY A 41 -17.82 4.89 -3.37
C GLY A 41 -16.32 5.24 -3.33
N LEU A 42 -15.59 4.87 -2.28
CA LEU A 42 -14.16 5.14 -2.06
C LEU A 42 -13.24 4.17 -2.82
N LEU A 43 -13.74 2.98 -3.17
CA LEU A 43 -13.04 1.95 -3.96
C LEU A 43 -13.76 1.76 -5.30
N GLY A 44 -13.32 2.47 -6.33
CA GLY A 44 -13.79 2.25 -7.69
C GLY A 44 -13.35 0.88 -8.23
N ARG A 45 -14.10 0.33 -9.20
CA ARG A 45 -13.76 -0.97 -9.82
C ARG A 45 -12.35 -0.98 -10.40
N ASP A 46 -11.93 0.12 -11.02
CA ASP A 46 -10.59 0.23 -11.61
C ASP A 46 -9.50 0.29 -10.53
N THR A 47 -9.79 0.90 -9.37
CA THR A 47 -8.90 0.87 -8.20
C THR A 47 -8.75 -0.56 -7.67
N VAL A 48 -9.86 -1.30 -7.53
CA VAL A 48 -9.81 -2.70 -7.09
C VAL A 48 -9.00 -3.55 -8.07
N ARG A 49 -9.23 -3.41 -9.39
CA ARG A 49 -8.44 -4.10 -10.41
C ARG A 49 -6.96 -3.77 -10.33
N ALA A 50 -6.61 -2.49 -10.18
CA ALA A 50 -5.23 -2.07 -10.04
C ALA A 50 -4.59 -2.68 -8.77
N LEU A 51 -5.31 -2.70 -7.64
CA LEU A 51 -4.81 -3.30 -6.41
C LEU A 51 -4.56 -4.80 -6.56
N MET A 52 -5.48 -5.53 -7.20
CA MET A 52 -5.29 -6.95 -7.46
C MET A 52 -4.13 -7.20 -8.42
N TYR A 53 -3.97 -6.37 -9.45
CA TYR A 53 -2.81 -6.40 -10.33
C TYR A 53 -1.50 -6.23 -9.57
N TYR A 54 -1.38 -5.19 -8.73
CA TYR A 54 -0.16 -4.95 -7.96
C TYR A 54 0.10 -6.02 -6.90
N ALA A 55 -0.93 -6.56 -6.25
CA ALA A 55 -0.79 -7.67 -5.31
C ALA A 55 -0.22 -8.94 -5.99
N LEU A 56 -0.65 -9.24 -7.22
CA LEU A 56 -0.14 -10.37 -8.00
C LEU A 56 1.22 -10.08 -8.63
N LYS A 57 1.52 -8.81 -8.94
CA LYS A 57 2.81 -8.40 -9.49
C LYS A 57 3.96 -8.80 -8.57
N VAL A 58 3.79 -8.65 -7.25
CA VAL A 58 4.77 -9.06 -6.23
C VAL A 58 5.23 -10.51 -6.42
N TRP A 59 4.32 -11.41 -6.77
CA TRP A 59 4.65 -12.81 -7.04
C TRP A 59 5.28 -13.02 -8.41
N SER A 60 4.84 -12.28 -9.44
CA SER A 60 5.45 -12.33 -10.78
C SER A 60 6.88 -11.79 -10.86
N ASP A 61 7.30 -10.98 -9.89
CA ASP A 61 8.66 -10.43 -9.83
C ASP A 61 9.68 -11.47 -9.36
N ILE A 62 9.26 -12.41 -8.51
CA ILE A 62 10.16 -13.40 -7.88
C ILE A 62 9.94 -14.84 -8.36
N ALA A 63 8.94 -15.07 -9.19
CA ALA A 63 8.62 -16.36 -9.77
C ALA A 63 8.30 -16.20 -11.27
N PRO A 64 8.49 -17.23 -12.11
CA PRO A 64 8.19 -17.16 -13.55
C PRO A 64 6.68 -17.22 -13.83
N LEU A 65 5.88 -16.44 -13.11
CA LEU A 65 4.44 -16.31 -13.21
C LEU A 65 4.09 -15.04 -13.97
N ASN A 66 3.13 -15.11 -14.89
CA ASN A 66 2.61 -13.96 -15.61
C ASN A 66 1.09 -13.91 -15.49
N PHE A 67 0.59 -12.90 -14.79
CA PHE A 67 -0.83 -12.71 -14.56
C PHE A 67 -1.45 -11.80 -15.63
N HIS A 68 -2.60 -12.21 -16.17
CA HIS A 68 -3.35 -11.41 -17.13
C HIS A 68 -4.84 -11.39 -16.75
N GLU A 69 -5.40 -10.19 -16.58
CA GLU A 69 -6.85 -10.05 -16.38
C GLU A 69 -7.60 -10.39 -17.67
N VAL A 70 -8.62 -11.25 -17.56
CA VAL A 70 -9.52 -11.63 -18.64
C VAL A 70 -10.94 -11.14 -18.35
N ALA A 71 -11.76 -11.02 -19.38
CA ALA A 71 -13.16 -10.56 -19.24
C ALA A 71 -14.18 -11.72 -19.23
N GLY A 72 -13.74 -12.97 -19.42
CA GLY A 72 -14.60 -14.15 -19.54
C GLY A 72 -14.40 -15.14 -18.37
N SER A 73 -15.29 -16.13 -18.26
CA SER A 73 -15.34 -17.10 -17.15
C SER A 73 -14.23 -18.18 -17.16
N ASP A 74 -13.26 -18.08 -18.06
CA ASP A 74 -12.17 -19.04 -18.23
C ASP A 74 -10.88 -18.49 -17.60
N ALA A 75 -10.97 -18.18 -16.30
CA ALA A 75 -9.86 -17.67 -15.50
C ALA A 75 -9.36 -18.76 -14.54
N ASP A 76 -8.04 -18.86 -14.39
CA ASP A 76 -7.39 -19.77 -13.45
C ASP A 76 -7.55 -19.31 -11.99
N ILE A 77 -7.76 -18.01 -11.79
CA ILE A 77 -7.99 -17.38 -10.49
C ILE A 77 -9.20 -16.47 -10.63
N GLN A 78 -10.27 -16.77 -9.92
CA GLN A 78 -11.42 -15.88 -9.79
C GLN A 78 -11.37 -15.15 -8.45
N ILE A 79 -11.55 -13.83 -8.51
CA ILE A 79 -11.62 -12.98 -7.32
C ILE A 79 -13.05 -12.50 -7.13
N ASP A 80 -13.62 -12.83 -5.98
CA ASP A 80 -14.97 -12.46 -5.60
C ASP A 80 -15.05 -11.79 -4.22
N PHE A 81 -15.99 -10.86 -4.07
CA PHE A 81 -16.41 -10.25 -2.82
C PHE A 81 -17.80 -10.80 -2.47
N THR A 82 -17.88 -11.65 -1.45
CA THR A 82 -19.08 -12.41 -1.05
C THR A 82 -19.35 -12.27 0.44
N LYS A 83 -20.55 -12.61 0.90
CA LYS A 83 -20.95 -12.50 2.33
C LYS A 83 -21.43 -13.85 2.82
N ALA A 84 -21.24 -14.11 4.12
CA ALA A 84 -21.78 -15.28 4.81
C ALA A 84 -21.60 -16.58 3.99
N ASP A 85 -22.64 -17.41 3.87
CA ASP A 85 -22.62 -18.57 2.98
C ASP A 85 -22.64 -18.16 1.50
N HIS A 86 -21.62 -18.62 0.78
CA HIS A 86 -21.41 -18.32 -0.64
C HIS A 86 -21.09 -19.58 -1.45
N ASN A 87 -21.65 -20.73 -1.05
CA ASN A 87 -21.72 -21.99 -1.80
C ASN A 87 -20.39 -22.71 -2.07
N ASP A 88 -19.34 -22.42 -1.30
CA ASP A 88 -18.06 -23.14 -1.35
C ASP A 88 -17.80 -24.01 -0.11
N GLY A 89 -18.72 -23.99 0.86
CA GLY A 89 -18.63 -24.74 2.12
C GLY A 89 -17.86 -24.03 3.24
N TYR A 90 -17.37 -22.80 3.01
CA TYR A 90 -16.61 -21.99 3.96
C TYR A 90 -17.29 -20.63 4.17
N PRO A 91 -18.39 -20.54 4.93
CA PRO A 91 -19.10 -19.28 5.10
C PRO A 91 -18.27 -18.25 5.86
N PHE A 92 -18.37 -16.97 5.46
CA PHE A 92 -17.85 -15.86 6.24
C PHE A 92 -18.68 -15.61 7.50
N ASP A 93 -18.05 -15.01 8.52
CA ASP A 93 -18.59 -14.78 9.86
C ASP A 93 -18.93 -13.30 10.15
N GLY A 94 -18.79 -12.43 9.15
CA GLY A 94 -19.17 -11.03 9.21
C GLY A 94 -18.09 -10.12 9.81
N PRO A 95 -18.43 -8.86 10.11
CA PRO A 95 -17.43 -7.81 10.33
C PRO A 95 -16.43 -8.08 11.47
N GLY A 96 -15.15 -7.98 11.15
CA GLY A 96 -14.01 -8.17 12.06
C GLY A 96 -13.60 -9.63 12.27
N GLY A 97 -14.16 -10.55 11.48
CA GLY A 97 -13.87 -11.98 11.51
C GLY A 97 -12.88 -12.41 10.42
N THR A 98 -13.24 -13.44 9.66
CA THR A 98 -12.50 -13.96 8.52
C THR A 98 -12.62 -13.01 7.34
N VAL A 99 -11.54 -12.28 7.05
CA VAL A 99 -11.55 -11.22 6.03
C VAL A 99 -11.48 -11.72 4.58
N ALA A 100 -10.89 -12.90 4.36
CA ALA A 100 -10.75 -13.51 3.03
C ALA A 100 -10.32 -14.98 3.15
N HIS A 101 -10.55 -15.78 2.12
CA HIS A 101 -9.92 -17.09 1.95
C HIS A 101 -9.59 -17.37 0.48
N ALA A 102 -8.71 -18.33 0.24
CA ALA A 102 -8.33 -18.76 -1.09
C ALA A 102 -8.18 -20.28 -1.15
N PHE A 103 -8.36 -20.84 -2.35
CA PHE A 103 -8.23 -22.26 -2.61
C PHE A 103 -6.91 -22.59 -3.32
N PHE A 104 -6.37 -23.77 -3.04
CA PHE A 104 -5.18 -24.25 -3.73
C PHE A 104 -5.43 -24.45 -5.24
N PRO A 105 -4.38 -24.33 -6.08
CA PRO A 105 -4.44 -24.75 -7.48
C PRO A 105 -4.86 -26.22 -7.60
N GLY A 106 -5.56 -26.57 -8.68
CA GLY A 106 -6.06 -27.92 -8.92
C GLY A 106 -7.19 -27.97 -9.95
N GLU A 107 -7.88 -29.10 -10.02
CA GLU A 107 -8.93 -29.37 -11.01
C GLU A 107 -10.36 -29.15 -10.49
N ARG A 108 -10.49 -28.71 -9.22
CA ARG A 108 -11.81 -28.42 -8.63
C ARG A 108 -12.34 -27.10 -9.17
N PHE A 109 -13.66 -26.95 -9.19
CA PHE A 109 -14.30 -25.74 -9.71
C PHE A 109 -13.98 -24.46 -8.93
N THR A 110 -13.53 -24.57 -7.67
CA THR A 110 -13.05 -23.43 -6.86
C THR A 110 -11.53 -23.30 -6.84
N ALA A 111 -10.80 -24.15 -7.57
CA ALA A 111 -9.35 -24.20 -7.45
C ALA A 111 -8.72 -22.89 -7.95
N GLY A 112 -7.83 -22.32 -7.14
CA GLY A 112 -7.21 -21.02 -7.41
C GLY A 112 -8.06 -19.81 -7.02
N ASP A 113 -9.37 -19.98 -6.75
CA ASP A 113 -10.25 -18.87 -6.44
C ASP A 113 -9.92 -18.22 -5.09
N THR A 114 -10.17 -16.92 -5.00
CA THR A 114 -9.98 -16.10 -3.80
C THR A 114 -11.25 -15.31 -3.50
N HIS A 115 -11.78 -15.48 -2.30
CA HIS A 115 -12.98 -14.79 -1.84
C HIS A 115 -12.64 -13.81 -0.72
N PHE A 116 -13.23 -12.62 -0.78
CA PHE A 116 -13.10 -11.56 0.21
C PHE A 116 -14.45 -11.34 0.89
N ASP A 117 -14.48 -11.18 2.21
CA ASP A 117 -15.73 -10.93 2.93
C ASP A 117 -16.24 -9.51 2.65
N ASP A 118 -17.34 -9.39 1.92
CA ASP A 118 -17.98 -8.13 1.54
C ASP A 118 -18.72 -7.47 2.71
N ASP A 119 -18.83 -8.12 3.88
CA ASP A 119 -19.24 -7.47 5.14
C ASP A 119 -18.10 -6.66 5.79
N GLU A 120 -16.85 -6.81 5.32
CA GLU A 120 -15.74 -5.99 5.77
C GLU A 120 -15.76 -4.59 5.13
N ALA A 121 -15.33 -3.61 5.92
CA ALA A 121 -15.13 -2.25 5.45
C ALA A 121 -13.84 -2.16 4.61
N TRP A 122 -13.88 -2.64 3.37
CA TRP A 122 -12.77 -2.50 2.44
C TRP A 122 -12.50 -1.03 2.18
N THR A 123 -11.25 -0.61 2.39
CA THR A 123 -10.79 0.73 2.09
C THR A 123 -9.47 0.65 1.33
N PHE A 124 -9.34 1.45 0.29
CA PHE A 124 -8.05 1.81 -0.26
C PHE A 124 -7.84 3.28 0.01
N ARG A 125 -6.79 3.59 0.77
CA ARG A 125 -6.64 4.83 1.54
C ARG A 125 -7.62 4.84 2.72
N SER A 126 -7.11 4.55 3.91
CA SER A 126 -7.85 4.88 5.14
C SER A 126 -7.95 6.42 5.18
N PRO A 127 -9.14 7.01 5.41
CA PRO A 127 -9.21 8.41 5.77
C PRO A 127 -8.24 8.60 6.94
N GLY A 128 -7.26 9.49 6.80
CA GLY A 128 -6.08 9.60 7.68
C GLY A 128 -6.37 9.95 9.16
N LYS A 129 -7.57 9.68 9.63
CA LYS A 129 -7.98 9.52 11.02
C LYS A 129 -7.49 8.22 11.63
N TYR A 130 -7.31 7.13 10.87
CA TYR A 130 -6.93 5.81 11.41
C TYR A 130 -5.77 5.16 10.64
N PHE A 131 -4.91 4.42 11.35
CA PHE A 131 -3.78 3.66 10.76
C PHE A 131 -3.57 2.31 11.46
N TRP A 132 -2.98 1.37 10.74
CA TRP A 132 -2.59 0.06 11.26
C TRP A 132 -1.11 0.06 11.65
N ARG A 133 -0.79 -0.69 12.72
CA ARG A 133 0.58 -0.86 13.20
C ARG A 133 1.02 -2.29 12.94
N LEU A 134 2.21 -2.43 12.34
CA LEU A 134 2.87 -3.72 12.19
C LEU A 134 4.08 -3.83 13.13
N THR A 135 4.38 -5.06 13.55
CA THR A 135 5.67 -5.42 14.15
C THR A 135 6.78 -5.39 13.10
N ARG A 136 8.04 -5.55 13.51
CA ARG A 136 9.16 -5.64 12.55
C ARG A 136 9.04 -6.84 11.62
N GLU A 137 8.42 -7.91 12.12
CA GLU A 137 8.11 -9.15 11.43
C GLU A 137 6.83 -9.07 10.59
N LYS A 138 6.34 -7.84 10.32
CA LYS A 138 5.16 -7.56 9.48
C LYS A 138 3.83 -8.12 10.03
N HIS A 139 3.74 -8.44 11.32
CA HIS A 139 2.49 -8.88 11.96
C HIS A 139 1.65 -7.70 12.45
N LEU A 140 0.31 -7.78 12.36
CA LEU A 140 -0.58 -6.80 12.96
C LEU A 140 -0.39 -6.73 14.48
N VAL A 141 -0.16 -5.53 15.00
CA VAL A 141 -0.09 -5.28 16.45
C VAL A 141 -1.48 -5.33 17.10
N SER A 142 -2.52 -5.05 16.33
CA SER A 142 -3.92 -4.99 16.79
C SER A 142 -4.85 -5.17 15.60
N LEU A 143 -5.99 -5.84 15.82
CA LEU A 143 -7.13 -5.95 14.88
C LEU A 143 -8.04 -4.70 14.87
N ARG A 144 -7.74 -3.70 15.71
CA ARG A 144 -8.39 -2.38 15.66
C ARG A 144 -7.38 -1.32 15.25
N PRO A 145 -7.71 -0.46 14.27
CA PRO A 145 -6.79 0.58 13.82
C PRO A 145 -6.68 1.69 14.87
N ALA A 146 -5.49 2.27 15.01
CA ALA A 146 -5.23 3.35 15.93
C ALA A 146 -5.65 4.69 15.32
N GLN A 147 -6.20 5.59 16.13
CA GLN A 147 -6.48 6.97 15.69
C GLN A 147 -5.19 7.78 15.61
N VAL A 148 -4.95 8.42 14.46
CA VAL A 148 -3.73 9.19 14.18
C VAL A 148 -3.50 10.27 15.23
N HIS A 149 -4.48 11.15 15.50
CA HIS A 149 -4.33 12.23 16.49
C HIS A 149 -4.22 11.75 17.95
N ARG A 150 -4.76 10.55 18.28
CA ARG A 150 -4.65 10.00 19.64
C ARG A 150 -3.29 9.36 19.88
N PHE A 151 -2.70 8.81 18.82
CA PHE A 151 -1.43 8.14 18.89
C PHE A 151 -0.27 9.13 18.78
N TRP A 152 -0.31 10.01 17.78
CA TRP A 152 0.69 11.03 17.48
C TRP A 152 0.37 12.33 18.23
N ARG A 153 0.98 12.50 19.40
CA ARG A 153 0.72 13.64 20.29
C ARG A 153 1.31 14.92 19.70
N GLY A 154 0.45 15.88 19.38
CA GLY A 154 0.83 17.18 18.82
C GLY A 154 0.30 17.47 17.42
N LEU A 155 -0.34 16.48 16.77
CA LEU A 155 -1.13 16.75 15.57
C LEU A 155 -2.41 17.54 15.93
N PRO A 156 -2.92 18.39 15.02
CA PRO A 156 -4.18 19.10 15.23
C PRO A 156 -5.33 18.12 15.55
N PRO A 157 -6.20 18.43 16.53
CA PRO A 157 -7.29 17.52 16.93
C PRO A 157 -8.33 17.30 15.82
N ASN A 158 -8.44 18.23 14.87
CA ASN A 158 -9.30 18.18 13.69
C ASN A 158 -8.55 17.76 12.42
N LEU A 159 -7.41 17.06 12.55
CA LEU A 159 -6.68 16.54 11.41
C LEU A 159 -7.39 15.29 10.88
N ASP A 160 -8.12 15.45 9.79
CA ASP A 160 -8.90 14.37 9.16
C ASP A 160 -8.03 13.45 8.28
N SER A 161 -6.89 13.96 7.80
CA SER A 161 -5.90 13.19 7.04
C SER A 161 -4.51 13.83 7.04
N VAL A 162 -3.53 13.08 6.59
CA VAL A 162 -2.15 13.51 6.31
C VAL A 162 -1.92 13.33 4.81
N ASP A 163 -1.06 14.16 4.20
CA ASP A 163 -0.83 14.12 2.75
C ASP A 163 0.36 13.24 2.42
N ALA A 164 1.41 13.24 3.24
CA ALA A 164 2.54 12.32 3.09
C ALA A 164 3.20 12.03 4.44
N VAL A 165 3.80 10.85 4.58
CA VAL A 165 4.59 10.51 5.77
C VAL A 165 5.81 9.67 5.39
N TYR A 166 6.98 10.00 5.93
CA TYR A 166 8.17 9.15 5.76
C TYR A 166 8.98 9.04 7.06
N GLU A 167 9.76 7.96 7.17
CA GLU A 167 10.77 7.80 8.23
C GLU A 167 12.09 8.39 7.73
N ARG A 168 12.57 9.43 8.41
CA ARG A 168 13.78 10.14 8.00
C ARG A 168 15.05 9.29 8.17
N PRO A 169 15.89 9.19 7.13
CA PRO A 169 17.17 8.51 7.24
C PRO A 169 18.08 9.12 8.31
N GLY A 170 18.86 8.28 8.98
CA GLY A 170 19.88 8.70 9.94
C GLY A 170 19.40 8.90 11.38
N ASP A 171 18.23 9.52 11.60
CA ASP A 171 17.69 9.75 12.95
C ASP A 171 16.37 9.05 13.26
N HIS A 172 15.80 8.34 12.28
CA HIS A 172 14.59 7.52 12.42
C HIS A 172 13.36 8.31 12.91
N LYS A 173 13.37 9.64 12.79
CA LYS A 173 12.22 10.47 13.12
C LYS A 173 11.17 10.33 12.04
N ILE A 174 9.90 10.41 12.42
CA ILE A 174 8.79 10.33 11.47
C ILE A 174 8.37 11.74 11.08
N VAL A 175 8.30 12.00 9.77
CA VAL A 175 7.99 13.32 9.23
C VAL A 175 6.62 13.28 8.56
N PHE A 176 5.69 14.06 9.08
CA PHE A 176 4.32 14.17 8.58
C PHE A 176 4.14 15.45 7.77
N PHE A 177 3.45 15.39 6.65
CA PHE A 177 3.06 16.54 5.83
C PHE A 177 1.54 16.71 5.82
N LYS A 178 1.09 17.95 5.96
CA LYS A 178 -0.30 18.36 5.72
C LYS A 178 -0.37 19.79 5.21
N GLY A 179 -0.96 19.97 4.03
CA GLY A 179 -1.01 21.23 3.32
C GLY A 179 0.39 21.80 3.18
N LEU A 180 0.57 23.02 3.68
CA LEU A 180 1.86 23.74 3.61
C LEU A 180 2.73 23.57 4.85
N LYS A 181 2.39 22.61 5.71
CA LYS A 181 3.07 22.38 6.99
C LYS A 181 3.59 20.96 7.10
N TYR A 182 4.65 20.81 7.88
CA TYR A 182 5.17 19.52 8.29
C TYR A 182 5.46 19.46 9.79
N TRP A 183 5.44 18.26 10.34
CA TRP A 183 5.73 17.93 11.73
C TRP A 183 6.80 16.86 11.77
N VAL A 184 7.72 16.95 12.74
CA VAL A 184 8.70 15.89 13.00
C VAL A 184 8.39 15.28 14.34
N PHE A 185 8.32 13.95 14.37
CA PHE A 185 8.05 13.17 15.56
C PHE A 185 9.25 12.34 15.98
N LYS A 186 9.50 12.32 17.28
CA LYS A 186 10.32 11.30 17.92
C LYS A 186 9.37 10.35 18.65
N ASP A 187 9.47 9.07 18.32
CA ASP A 187 8.54 8.03 18.76
C ASP A 187 7.09 8.35 18.38
N ASN A 188 6.29 8.90 19.29
CA ASN A 188 4.92 9.33 19.04
C ASN A 188 4.64 10.76 19.55
N ILE A 189 5.69 11.54 19.84
CA ILE A 189 5.62 12.89 20.38
C ILE A 189 6.20 13.86 19.34
N VAL A 190 5.48 14.94 19.06
CA VAL A 190 5.97 16.00 18.17
C VAL A 190 7.19 16.68 18.82
N GLU A 191 8.22 16.93 18.02
CA GLU A 191 9.38 17.69 18.44
C GLU A 191 9.02 19.17 18.65
N GLU A 192 9.79 19.87 19.49
CA GLU A 192 9.61 21.29 19.73
C GLU A 192 9.83 22.11 18.46
N GLY A 193 9.02 23.17 18.27
CA GLY A 193 9.12 24.08 17.13
C GLY A 193 8.35 23.64 15.88
N TYR A 194 7.61 22.53 15.93
CA TYR A 194 6.71 22.09 14.87
C TYR A 194 5.24 22.44 15.16
N PRO A 195 4.40 22.67 14.13
CA PRO A 195 4.69 22.53 12.70
C PRO A 195 5.56 23.65 12.11
N ARG A 196 6.23 23.32 11.01
CA ARG A 196 7.05 24.22 10.20
C ARG A 196 6.60 24.24 8.74
N PRO A 197 6.96 25.27 7.93
CA PRO A 197 6.53 25.36 6.54
C PRO A 197 7.31 24.39 5.63
N ILE A 198 6.63 23.76 4.67
CA ILE A 198 7.26 22.82 3.73
C ILE A 198 8.33 23.46 2.83
N THR A 199 8.34 24.81 2.73
CA THR A 199 9.39 25.58 2.06
C THR A 199 10.77 25.36 2.67
N ASP A 200 10.86 24.87 3.91
CA ASP A 200 12.12 24.45 4.53
C ASP A 200 12.83 23.32 3.77
N PHE A 201 12.07 22.51 3.02
CA PHE A 201 12.61 21.48 2.13
C PHE A 201 12.92 22.04 0.73
N GLY A 202 12.46 23.23 0.37
CA GLY A 202 12.45 23.71 -1.02
C GLY A 202 11.33 23.11 -1.88
N LEU A 203 10.24 22.65 -1.24
CA LEU A 203 9.04 22.10 -1.88
C LEU A 203 8.10 23.22 -2.40
N PRO A 204 7.22 22.92 -3.37
CA PRO A 204 6.29 23.89 -3.91
C PRO A 204 5.23 24.32 -2.88
N THR A 205 4.54 25.44 -3.15
CA THR A 205 3.61 26.09 -2.21
C THR A 205 2.17 25.62 -2.32
N ASP A 206 1.95 24.48 -2.99
CA ASP A 206 0.69 23.78 -3.19
C ASP A 206 0.67 22.37 -2.55
N GLY A 207 1.70 22.02 -1.78
CA GLY A 207 1.76 20.80 -0.98
C GLY A 207 2.59 19.69 -1.61
N VAL A 208 2.36 18.48 -1.14
CA VAL A 208 2.92 17.22 -1.68
C VAL A 208 1.84 16.16 -1.65
N ASP A 209 1.85 15.26 -2.62
CA ASP A 209 0.87 14.17 -2.72
C ASP A 209 1.43 12.86 -2.14
N ALA A 210 2.75 12.67 -2.18
CA ALA A 210 3.42 11.52 -1.56
C ALA A 210 4.88 11.82 -1.22
N ALA A 211 5.44 11.06 -0.29
CA ALA A 211 6.86 11.08 0.05
C ALA A 211 7.37 9.69 0.43
N PHE A 212 8.54 9.28 -0.06
CA PHE A 212 9.18 8.05 0.39
C PHE A 212 10.70 8.13 0.36
N VAL A 213 11.37 7.25 1.11
CA VAL A 213 12.83 7.09 1.07
C VAL A 213 13.21 5.97 0.12
N TRP A 214 14.07 6.25 -0.85
CA TRP A 214 14.60 5.21 -1.73
C TRP A 214 15.85 4.56 -1.13
N LEU A 215 15.74 3.28 -0.77
CA LEU A 215 16.79 2.51 -0.10
C LEU A 215 18.09 2.35 -0.90
N HIS A 216 18.06 2.50 -2.23
CA HIS A 216 19.28 2.36 -3.03
C HIS A 216 20.24 3.55 -2.87
N ASN A 217 19.75 4.71 -2.41
CA ASN A 217 20.56 5.91 -2.32
C ASN A 217 20.29 6.78 -1.08
N ASP A 218 19.45 6.29 -0.15
CA ASP A 218 19.03 6.99 1.07
C ASP A 218 18.51 8.42 0.82
N LYS A 219 17.95 8.68 -0.36
CA LYS A 219 17.30 9.97 -0.67
C LYS A 219 15.81 9.88 -0.43
N THR A 220 15.23 11.00 0.01
CA THR A 220 13.78 11.16 0.11
C THR A 220 13.25 11.75 -1.20
N TYR A 221 12.20 11.14 -1.72
CA TYR A 221 11.53 11.55 -2.94
C TYR A 221 10.15 12.08 -2.58
N PHE A 222 9.85 13.28 -3.07
CA PHE A 222 8.55 13.93 -2.92
C PHE A 222 7.86 14.01 -4.27
N PHE A 223 6.54 13.82 -4.30
CA PHE A 223 5.74 13.87 -5.51
C PHE A 223 4.66 14.96 -5.39
N LYS A 224 4.43 15.66 -6.50
CA LYS A 224 3.33 16.59 -6.66
C LYS A 224 2.92 16.60 -8.12
N ASP A 225 1.66 16.24 -8.40
CA ASP A 225 1.13 16.08 -9.75
C ASP A 225 2.07 15.20 -10.61
N ASN A 226 2.50 15.72 -11.77
CA ASN A 226 3.42 15.02 -12.69
C ASN A 226 4.91 15.30 -12.40
N LEU A 227 5.24 15.85 -11.23
CA LEU A 227 6.59 16.22 -10.86
C LEU A 227 7.05 15.47 -9.61
N PHE A 228 8.36 15.26 -9.54
CA PHE A 228 8.99 14.75 -8.34
C PHE A 228 10.28 15.48 -8.01
N TRP A 229 10.58 15.54 -6.72
CA TRP A 229 11.77 16.14 -6.14
C TRP A 229 12.59 15.05 -5.45
N ARG A 230 13.90 15.25 -5.41
CA ARG A 230 14.82 14.40 -4.65
C ARG A 230 15.55 15.25 -3.62
N TYR A 231 15.39 14.86 -2.36
CA TYR A 231 15.92 15.55 -1.20
C TYR A 231 16.97 14.70 -0.50
N ASP A 232 18.05 15.36 -0.09
CA ASP A 232 19.10 14.77 0.72
C ASP A 232 18.87 15.15 2.18
N ASP A 233 18.39 14.21 3.01
CA ASP A 233 18.15 14.44 4.44
C ASP A 233 19.43 14.70 5.25
N HIS A 234 20.58 14.21 4.79
CA HIS A 234 21.87 14.45 5.45
C HIS A 234 22.37 15.87 5.20
N LEU A 235 22.28 16.33 3.96
CA LEU A 235 22.66 17.70 3.57
C LEU A 235 21.54 18.73 3.79
N ARG A 236 20.33 18.25 4.09
CA ARG A 236 19.10 19.03 4.26
C ARG A 236 18.81 19.98 3.10
N ARG A 237 18.90 19.47 1.86
CA ARG A 237 18.62 20.25 0.65
C ARG A 237 18.12 19.40 -0.50
N MET A 238 17.43 20.04 -1.44
CA MET A 238 17.10 19.43 -2.74
C MET A 238 18.37 19.21 -3.55
N ASP A 239 18.42 18.08 -4.24
CA ASP A 239 19.45 17.80 -5.23
C ASP A 239 19.30 18.72 -6.45
N LEU A 240 20.43 19.09 -7.05
CA LEU A 240 20.45 19.91 -8.27
C LEU A 240 19.76 19.18 -9.43
N GLY A 241 19.01 19.94 -10.23
CA GLY A 241 18.30 19.41 -11.41
C GLY A 241 16.95 18.76 -11.10
N TYR A 242 16.38 19.03 -9.92
CA TYR A 242 15.00 18.73 -9.56
C TYR A 242 14.17 20.03 -9.44
N PRO A 243 12.85 19.99 -9.70
CA PRO A 243 12.02 18.81 -9.98
C PRO A 243 12.26 18.18 -11.36
N LYS A 244 11.80 16.94 -11.51
CA LYS A 244 11.77 16.19 -12.78
C LYS A 244 10.38 15.62 -13.02
N ASP A 245 10.12 15.25 -14.27
CA ASP A 245 8.87 14.62 -14.68
C ASP A 245 8.73 13.19 -14.12
N SER A 246 7.60 12.88 -13.47
CA SER A 246 7.34 11.60 -12.83
C SER A 246 7.17 10.44 -13.82
N SER A 247 6.97 10.70 -15.12
CA SER A 247 6.93 9.66 -16.17
C SER A 247 8.22 8.85 -16.31
N LEU A 248 9.33 9.36 -15.75
CA LEU A 248 10.59 8.60 -15.62
C LEU A 248 10.43 7.34 -14.76
N TRP A 249 9.42 7.33 -13.87
CA TRP A 249 9.07 6.20 -13.05
C TRP A 249 8.05 5.33 -13.79
N LYS A 250 8.53 4.30 -14.49
CA LYS A 250 7.67 3.38 -15.22
C LYS A 250 6.77 2.61 -14.24
N GLY A 251 5.46 2.58 -14.53
CA GLY A 251 4.48 1.82 -13.75
C GLY A 251 3.82 2.58 -12.59
N LEU A 252 4.15 3.86 -12.38
CA LEU A 252 3.41 4.69 -11.43
C LEU A 252 2.07 5.15 -12.02
N PRO A 253 0.97 5.13 -11.23
CA PRO A 253 -0.28 5.73 -11.64
C PRO A 253 -0.12 7.26 -11.79
N PRO A 254 -0.95 7.92 -12.63
CA PRO A 254 -0.83 9.35 -12.92
C PRO A 254 -1.05 10.27 -11.70
N ASN A 255 -1.63 9.77 -10.61
CA ASN A 255 -1.76 10.49 -9.34
C ASN A 255 -1.14 9.62 -8.24
N LEU A 256 -0.03 10.08 -7.65
CA LEU A 256 0.68 9.35 -6.61
C LEU A 256 0.23 9.86 -5.24
N ASP A 257 -0.55 9.06 -4.53
CA ASP A 257 -1.22 9.50 -3.29
C ASP A 257 -0.57 8.97 -2.00
N ASP A 258 0.32 7.97 -2.10
CA ASP A 258 1.12 7.44 -1.00
C ASP A 258 2.32 6.68 -1.58
N ALA A 259 3.41 6.59 -0.82
CA ALA A 259 4.57 5.81 -1.20
C ALA A 259 5.23 5.23 0.05
N MET A 260 5.25 3.89 0.14
CA MET A 260 5.75 3.18 1.32
C MET A 260 7.06 2.45 1.05
N ARG A 261 7.85 2.31 2.11
CA ARG A 261 9.05 1.49 2.14
C ARG A 261 8.68 0.00 2.04
N TRP A 262 9.14 -0.69 0.99
CA TRP A 262 9.22 -2.16 0.96
C TRP A 262 10.61 -2.60 1.43
N SER A 263 10.69 -3.64 2.26
CA SER A 263 11.95 -4.08 2.89
C SER A 263 12.53 -5.33 2.25
N ASP A 264 12.39 -5.50 0.93
CA ASP A 264 12.93 -6.66 0.25
C ASP A 264 13.68 -6.10 -0.96
N GLY A 265 14.96 -5.78 -0.74
CA GLY A 265 15.85 -5.36 -1.81
C GLY A 265 16.37 -6.59 -2.51
N GLU A 266 15.75 -6.96 -3.64
CA GLU A 266 16.37 -7.77 -4.70
C GLU A 266 15.62 -7.48 -6.01
N TYR A 267 16.40 -7.16 -7.05
CA TYR A 267 16.16 -6.97 -8.50
C TYR A 267 14.72 -7.22 -9.03
N SER A 268 14.16 -6.42 -9.97
CA SER A 268 14.75 -5.73 -11.12
C SER A 268 13.86 -4.60 -11.66
#